data_AF-A0A969Z2X1-F1
#
_entry.id   AF-A0A969Z2X1-F1
#
_cell.length_a   1.000
_cell.length_b   1.000
_cell.length_c   1.000
_cell.angle_alpha   90.00
_cell.angle_beta   90.00
_cell.angle_gamma   90.00
#
_symmetry.space_group_name_H-M   'P 1'
#
loop_
_entity.id
_entity.type
_entity.pdbx_description
1 polymer ?
#
loop_
_entity_poly.entity_id
_entity_poly.type
_entity_poly.pdbx_seq_one_letter_code
_entity_poly.pdbx_strand_id
1 'polypeptide(L)' 'MLHSAEQCHITQEAGTERPFSSEYDNFYEKGIYVDIATGESLFSMEAESLGDI' A
#
# COMPACT_ATOMS: atom_id res chain seq x y z
N MET A 1 13.37 12.24 0.64
CA MET A 1 12.95 10.93 0.11
C MET A 1 13.74 9.88 0.85
N LEU A 2 13.12 9.20 1.81
CA LEU A 2 13.76 8.17 2.63
C LEU A 2 12.94 6.89 2.41
N HIS A 3 13.34 6.09 1.42
CA HIS A 3 12.77 4.76 1.23
C HIS A 3 13.54 3.79 2.12
N SER A 4 12.85 2.84 2.76
CA SER A 4 13.53 1.72 3.39
C SER A 4 14.21 0.87 2.30
N ALA A 5 15.26 0.12 2.67
CA ALA A 5 15.94 -0.75 1.72
C ALA A 5 14.96 -1.75 1.03
N GLU A 6 13.95 -2.20 1.76
CA GLU A 6 12.89 -3.09 1.25
C GLU A 6 11.97 -2.40 0.23
N GLN A 7 11.53 -1.16 0.52
CA GLN A 7 10.72 -0.37 -0.43
C GLN A 7 11.48 -0.06 -1.72
N CYS A 8 12.80 0.14 -1.64
CA CYS A 8 13.66 0.32 -2.82
C CYS A 8 13.74 -0.96 -3.67
N HIS A 9 13.93 -2.12 -3.03
CA HIS A 9 13.95 -3.41 -3.72
C HIS A 9 12.63 -3.71 -4.44
N ILE A 10 11.49 -3.45 -3.80
CA ILE A 10 10.16 -3.69 -4.39
C ILE A 10 9.91 -2.76 -5.59
N THR A 11 10.14 -1.45 -5.41
CA THR A 11 9.76 -0.45 -6.42
C THR A 11 10.75 -0.30 -7.57
N GLN A 12 12.07 -0.38 -7.32
CA GLN A 12 13.10 -0.12 -8.32
C GLN A 12 13.68 -1.40 -8.95
N GLU A 13 13.71 -2.50 -8.20
CA GLU A 13 14.30 -3.77 -8.65
C GLU A 13 13.23 -4.82 -9.03
N ALA A 14 11.96 -4.41 -9.08
CA ALA A 14 10.81 -5.30 -9.29
C ALA A 14 10.77 -6.49 -8.30
N GLY A 15 11.26 -6.25 -7.08
CA GLY A 15 11.19 -7.20 -5.98
C GLY A 15 9.75 -7.42 -5.48
N THR A 16 9.57 -8.41 -4.62
CA THR A 16 8.29 -8.69 -3.97
C THR A 16 8.51 -8.75 -2.46
N GLU A 17 7.66 -8.09 -1.68
CA GLU A 17 7.67 -8.20 -0.24
C GLU A 17 7.34 -9.63 0.22
N ARG A 18 7.69 -9.96 1.47
CA ARG A 18 7.29 -11.25 2.02
C ARG A 18 5.76 -11.29 2.20
N PRO A 19 5.14 -12.45 2.00
CA PRO A 19 3.70 -12.57 2.22
C PRO A 19 3.36 -12.28 3.69
N PHE A 20 2.26 -11.56 3.90
CA PHE A 20 1.74 -11.18 5.23
C PHE A 20 2.68 -10.31 6.08
N SER A 21 3.67 -9.66 5.47
CA SER A 21 4.59 -8.76 6.18
C SER A 21 4.38 -7.28 5.85
N SER A 22 3.50 -6.97 4.90
CA SER A 22 3.20 -5.58 4.53
C SER A 22 2.52 -4.86 5.69
N GLU A 23 2.83 -3.57 5.87
CA GLU A 23 2.11 -2.73 6.82
C GLU A 23 0.62 -2.58 6.45
N TYR A 24 0.27 -2.82 5.18
CA TYR A 24 -1.09 -2.75 4.67
C TYR A 24 -1.78 -4.13 4.55
N ASP A 25 -1.13 -5.23 4.94
CA ASP A 25 -1.69 -6.59 4.81
C ASP A 25 -3.01 -6.77 5.57
N ASN A 26 -3.16 -6.06 6.70
CA ASN A 26 -4.38 -6.05 7.53
C ASN A 26 -5.02 -4.65 7.61
N PHE A 27 -4.76 -3.79 6.63
CA PHE A 27 -5.30 -2.43 6.59
C PHE A 27 -6.57 -2.38 5.72
N TYR A 28 -7.72 -2.25 6.37
CA TYR A 28 -9.05 -2.24 5.72
C TYR A 28 -9.77 -0.90 5.87
N GLU A 29 -9.07 0.14 6.33
CA GLU A 29 -9.68 1.45 6.52
C GLU A 29 -9.83 2.19 5.18
N LYS A 30 -10.76 3.15 5.15
CA LYS A 30 -10.92 4.04 3.99
C LYS A 30 -9.68 4.90 3.82
N GLY A 31 -9.17 4.99 2.61
CA GLY A 31 -7.95 5.75 2.35
C GLY A 31 -7.56 5.81 0.89
N ILE A 32 -6.46 6.50 0.59
CA ILE A 32 -5.88 6.59 -0.75
C ILE A 32 -4.48 5.99 -0.67
N TYR A 33 -4.23 4.97 -1.47
CA TYR A 33 -2.90 4.42 -1.70
C TYR A 33 -2.17 5.32 -2.70
N VAL A 34 -1.03 5.86 -2.27
CA VAL A 34 -0.21 6.77 -3.05
C VAL A 34 1.11 6.10 -3.42
N ASP A 35 1.64 6.43 -4.60
CA ASP A 35 2.95 6.00 -5.04
C ASP A 35 4.02 6.59 -4.12
N ILE A 36 4.85 5.72 -3.54
CA ILE A 36 5.86 6.15 -2.57
C ILE A 36 7.04 6.89 -3.20
N ALA A 37 7.27 6.73 -4.51
CA ALA A 37 8.33 7.40 -5.26
C ALA A 37 7.88 8.77 -5.80
N THR A 38 6.66 8.89 -6.33
CA THR A 38 6.19 10.14 -6.96
C THR A 38 5.21 10.93 -6.10
N GLY A 39 4.51 10.27 -5.17
CA GLY A 39 3.40 10.85 -4.40
C GLY A 39 2.09 10.92 -5.18
N GLU A 40 2.03 10.34 -6.38
CA GLU A 40 0.79 10.30 -7.18
C GLU A 40 -0.22 9.31 -6.60
N SER A 41 -1.50 9.64 -6.68
CA SER A 41 -2.57 8.75 -6.22
C SER A 41 -2.70 7.54 -7.14
N LEU A 42 -2.62 6.33 -6.58
CA LEU A 42 -2.77 5.08 -7.32
C LEU A 42 -4.19 4.53 -7.22
N PHE A 43 -4.69 4.30 -6.00
CA PHE A 43 -6.00 3.68 -5.76
C PHE A 43 -6.67 4.30 -4.53
N SER A 44 -8.01 4.41 -4.56
CA SER A 44 -8.80 4.74 -3.38
C SER A 44 -9.44 3.47 -2.83
N MET A 45 -9.22 3.19 -1.56
CA MET A 45 -9.89 2.12 -0.83
C MET A 45 -11.21 2.66 -0.30
N GLU A 46 -12.30 2.27 -0.93
CA GLU A 46 -13.64 2.47 -0.41
C GLU A 46 -13.99 1.24 0.41
N ALA A 47 -14.04 1.38 1.73
CA ALA A 47 -14.70 0.37 2.54
C ALA A 47 -16.18 0.39 2.13
N GLU A 48 -16.59 -0.64 1.39
CA GLU A 48 -18.00 -1.01 1.22
C GLU A 48 -18.60 -0.95 2.62
N SER A 49 -19.52 0.00 2.83
CA SER A 49 -20.32 0.00 4.04
C SER A 49 -20.95 -1.39 4.08
N LEU A 50 -20.53 -2.24 5.02
CA LEU A 50 -21.33 -3.39 5.41
C LEU A 50 -22.64 -2.77 5.89
N GLY A 51 -23.57 -2.59 4.95
CA GLY A 51 -24.87 -2.02 5.20
C GLY A 51 -25.51 -2.90 6.24
N ASP A 52 -25.89 -2.27 7.35
CA ASP A 52 -26.69 -2.78 8.45
C ASP A 52 -27.26 -4.19 8.18
N ILE A 53 -26.51 -5.21 8.58
CA ILE A 53 -26.98 -6.61 8.69
C ILE A 53 -27.06 -7.01 10.15
#